data_AF-A0A0M1H9Q4-F1
#
_entry.id   AF-A0A0M1H9Q4-F1
#
_cell.length_a   1.000
_cell.length_b   1.000
_cell.length_c   1.000
_cell.angle_alpha   90.00
_cell.angle_beta   90.00
_cell.angle_gamma   90.00
#
_symmetry.space_group_name_H-M   'P 1'
#
loop_
_entity.id
_entity.type
_entity.pdbx_description
1 polymer ?
#
loop_
_entity_poly.entity_id
_entity_poly.type
_entity_poly.pdbx_seq_one_letter_code
_entity_poly.pdbx_strand_id
1 'polypeptide(L)' 'MNPAIKTAINIVGSQKKLGDACEVSQQAVYKWLHNKAKVSPEHVGSIVTATGGVVKAYQIRPDLPKLFPHTEKNAA' A
#
# COMPACT_ATOMS: atom_id res chain seq x y z
N MET A 1 7.95 -3.62 11.10
CA MET A 1 7.59 -3.72 9.66
C MET A 1 6.20 -3.14 9.48
N ASN A 2 5.93 -2.46 8.36
CA ASN A 2 4.61 -1.98 8.00
C ASN A 2 3.69 -3.17 7.64
N PRO A 3 2.61 -3.42 8.40
CA PRO A 3 1.75 -4.58 8.18
C PRO A 3 0.99 -4.51 6.86
N ALA A 4 0.52 -3.33 6.43
CA ALA A 4 -0.19 -3.16 5.16
C ALA A 4 0.71 -3.54 3.96
N ILE A 5 1.95 -3.07 3.98
CA ILE A 5 2.93 -3.39 2.92
C ILE A 5 3.33 -4.88 2.98
N LYS A 6 3.49 -5.45 4.17
CA LYS A 6 3.76 -6.89 4.32
C LYS A 6 2.64 -7.73 3.71
N THR A 7 1.38 -7.40 3.99
CA THR A 7 0.22 -8.07 3.39
C THR A 7 0.20 -7.90 1.88
N ALA A 8 0.47 -6.69 1.37
CA ALA A 8 0.55 -6.46 -0.06
C ALA A 8 1.62 -7.31 -0.75
N ILE A 9 2.81 -7.42 -0.15
CA ILE A 9 3.90 -8.27 -0.65
C ILE A 9 3.47 -9.75 -0.67
N ASN A 10 2.78 -10.22 0.37
CA ASN A 10 2.32 -11.61 0.44
C ASN A 10 1.27 -11.93 -0.64
N ILE A 11 0.36 -11.00 -0.92
CA ILE A 11 -0.67 -11.17 -1.96
C ILE A 11 -0.04 -11.16 -3.37
N VAL A 12 0.84 -10.19 -3.63
CA VAL A 12 1.48 -10.02 -4.95
C VAL A 12 2.61 -11.04 -5.16
N GLY A 13 3.17 -11.57 -4.08
CA GLY A 13 4.14 -12.68 -4.03
C GLY A 13 5.58 -12.28 -3.76
N SER A 14 5.99 -11.02 -4.02
CA SER A 14 7.32 -10.53 -3.64
C SER A 14 7.41 -9.00 -3.63
N GLN A 15 8.47 -8.45 -3.01
CA GLN A 15 8.75 -7.02 -3.04
C GLN A 15 9.05 -6.51 -4.45
N LYS A 16 9.69 -7.33 -5.29
CA LYS A 16 9.97 -6.99 -6.68
C LYS A 16 8.68 -6.88 -7.49
N LYS A 17 7.81 -7.90 -7.41
CA LYS A 17 6.51 -7.88 -8.11
C LYS A 17 5.62 -6.72 -7.66
N LEU A 18 5.62 -6.39 -6.37
CA LEU A 18 4.90 -5.21 -5.87
C LEU A 18 5.51 -3.90 -6.40
N GLY A 19 6.84 -3.83 -6.51
CA GLY A 19 7.54 -2.71 -7.12
C GLY A 19 7.17 -2.53 -8.59
N ASP A 20 7.22 -3.61 -9.37
CA ASP A 20 6.85 -3.63 -10.79
C ASP A 20 5.38 -3.17 -10.98
N ALA A 21 4.46 -3.64 -10.14
CA ALA A 21 3.05 -3.24 -10.16
C ALA A 21 2.81 -1.76 -9.79
N CYS A 22 3.75 -1.13 -9.07
CA CYS A 22 3.69 0.28 -8.69
C CYS A 22 4.65 1.15 -9.51
N GLU A 23 5.34 0.58 -10.50
CA GLU A 23 6.38 1.23 -11.31
C GLU A 23 7.51 1.85 -10.47
N VAL A 24 7.91 1.17 -9.39
CA VAL A 24 9.01 1.56 -8.50
C VAL A 24 10.01 0.43 -8.31
N SER A 25 11.21 0.77 -7.81
CA SER A 25 12.20 -0.24 -7.45
C SER A 25 11.78 -1.11 -6.26
N GLN A 26 12.25 -2.37 -6.24
CA GLN A 26 12.14 -3.25 -5.07
C GLN A 26 12.72 -2.60 -3.79
N GLN A 27 13.78 -1.79 -3.93
CA GLN A 27 14.38 -1.06 -2.81
C GLN A 27 13.43 -0.01 -2.21
N ALA A 28 12.57 0.62 -3.02
CA ALA A 28 11.52 1.52 -2.53
C ALA A 28 10.50 0.73 -1.67
N VAL A 29 10.06 -0.42 -2.16
CA VAL A 29 9.15 -1.32 -1.41
C VAL A 29 9.77 -1.78 -0.09
N TYR A 30 11.07 -2.12 -0.09
CA TYR A 30 11.80 -2.43 1.13
C TYR A 30 11.74 -1.25 2.13
N LYS A 31 11.96 -0.01 1.66
CA LYS A 31 11.89 1.17 2.53
C LYS A 31 10.49 1.35 3.11
N TRP A 32 9.44 1.09 2.33
CA TRP A 32 8.05 1.12 2.81
C TRP A 32 7.78 0.03 3.86
N LEU A 33 8.21 -1.21 3.60
CA LEU A 33 8.06 -2.34 4.53
C LEU A 33 8.76 -2.09 5.87
N HIS A 34 9.91 -1.43 5.85
CA HIS A 34 10.70 -1.15 7.05
C HIS A 34 10.45 0.24 7.65
N ASN A 35 9.41 0.96 7.20
CA ASN A 35 9.09 2.33 7.63
C ASN A 35 10.26 3.33 7.49
N LYS A 36 11.21 3.06 6.58
CA LYS A 36 12.31 3.98 6.24
C LYS A 36 11.84 5.11 5.31
N ALA A 37 10.72 4.89 4.62
CA ALA A 37 10.03 5.89 3.82
C ALA A 37 8.52 5.61 3.84
N LYS A 38 7.70 6.66 3.67
CA LYS A 38 6.26 6.52 3.44
C LYS A 38 6.00 6.25 1.95
N VAL A 39 4.88 5.60 1.66
CA VAL A 39 4.39 5.47 0.28
C VAL A 39 3.89 6.82 -0.20
N SER A 40 4.37 7.32 -1.35
CA SER A 40 3.83 8.54 -1.96
C SER A 40 2.36 8.34 -2.30
N PRO A 41 1.48 9.35 -2.12
CA PRO A 41 0.05 9.21 -2.38
C PRO A 41 -0.27 8.65 -3.77
N GLU A 42 0.53 8.96 -4.80
CA GLU A 42 0.33 8.44 -6.16
C GLU A 42 0.38 6.91 -6.27
N HIS A 43 1.22 6.24 -5.46
CA HIS A 43 1.37 4.77 -5.53
C HIS A 43 0.36 4.02 -4.67
N VAL A 44 -0.40 4.73 -3.82
CA VAL A 44 -1.39 4.10 -2.94
C VAL A 44 -2.46 3.38 -3.78
N GLY A 45 -2.93 4.01 -4.86
CA GLY A 45 -3.88 3.38 -5.79
C GLY A 45 -3.33 2.10 -6.41
N SER A 46 -2.08 2.12 -6.88
CA SER A 46 -1.42 0.95 -7.47
C SER A 46 -1.32 -0.22 -6.51
N ILE A 47 -1.00 0.03 -5.22
CA ILE A 47 -0.95 -1.04 -4.20
C ILE A 47 -2.35 -1.61 -3.94
N VAL A 48 -3.38 -0.76 -3.84
CA VAL A 48 -4.77 -1.21 -3.65
C VAL A 48 -5.19 -2.10 -4.82
N THR A 49 -4.94 -1.67 -6.06
CA THR A 49 -5.24 -2.46 -7.27
C THR A 49 -4.46 -3.76 -7.33
N ALA A 50 -3.14 -3.73 -7.06
CA ALA A 50 -2.28 -4.91 -7.09
C ALA A 50 -2.68 -5.97 -6.05
N THR A 51 -3.34 -5.54 -4.96
CA THR A 51 -3.85 -6.44 -3.91
C THR A 51 -5.32 -6.81 -4.09
N GLY A 52 -5.94 -6.45 -5.22
CA GLY A 52 -7.38 -6.69 -5.44
C GLY A 52 -8.27 -5.99 -4.43
N GLY A 53 -7.81 -4.87 -3.87
CA GLY A 53 -8.53 -4.11 -2.85
C GLY A 53 -8.52 -4.71 -1.44
N VAL A 54 -7.73 -5.77 -1.18
CA VAL A 54 -7.59 -6.34 0.16
C VAL A 54 -6.87 -5.37 1.10
N VAL A 55 -5.77 -4.77 0.63
CA VAL A 55 -5.12 -3.67 1.35
C VAL A 55 -5.80 -2.37 0.98
N LYS A 56 -6.35 -1.66 1.96
CA LYS A 56 -7.06 -0.39 1.75
C LYS A 56 -6.11 0.80 1.82
N ALA A 57 -6.46 1.86 1.10
CA ALA A 57 -5.66 3.08 1.01
C ALA A 57 -5.37 3.72 2.40
N TYR A 58 -6.38 3.77 3.28
CA TYR A 58 -6.24 4.31 4.64
C TYR A 58 -5.28 3.46 5.50
N GLN A 59 -5.09 2.17 5.21
CA GLN A 59 -4.13 1.32 5.93
C GLN A 59 -2.68 1.62 5.51
N ILE A 60 -2.48 2.11 4.27
CA ILE A 60 -1.16 2.45 3.74
C ILE A 60 -0.75 3.86 4.20
N ARG A 61 -1.68 4.81 4.16
CA ARG A 61 -1.47 6.23 4.56
C ARG A 61 -2.54 6.70 5.56
N PRO A 62 -2.55 6.16 6.80
CA PRO A 62 -3.49 6.60 7.84
C PRO A 62 -3.25 8.06 8.25
N ASP A 63 -2.09 8.64 7.92
CA ASP A 63 -1.75 10.04 8.13
C ASP A 63 -2.42 11.00 7.14
N LEU A 64 -3.10 10.50 6.10
CA LEU A 64 -3.79 11.31 5.10
C LEU A 64 -5.30 11.01 5.03
N PRO A 65 -6.06 11.20 6.13
CA PRO A 65 -7.49 10.84 6.17
C PRO A 65 -8.36 11.66 5.20
N LYS A 66 -7.92 12.86 4.80
CA LYS A 66 -8.61 13.67 3.78
C LYS A 66 -8.48 13.08 2.37
N LEU A 67 -7.37 12.40 2.07
CA LEU A 67 -7.12 11.77 0.77
C LEU A 67 -7.57 10.30 0.75
N PHE A 68 -7.39 9.60 1.87
CA PHE A 68 -7.74 8.19 2.03
C PHE A 68 -8.64 8.03 3.26
N PRO A 69 -9.93 8.36 3.13
CA PRO A 69 -10.86 8.29 4.23
C PRO A 69 -11.05 6.85 4.72
N HIS A 70 -11.20 6.71 6.04
CA HIS A 70 -11.58 5.45 6.67
C HIS A 70 -13.09 5.24 6.48
N THR A 71 -13.49 4.82 5.29
CA THR A 71 -14.88 4.50 4.98
C THR A 71 -15.21 3.11 5.51
N GLU A 72 -15.36 2.99 6.84
CA GLU A 72 -16.03 1.85 7.47
C GLU A 72 -17.48 2.17 7.87
N LYS A 73 -18.11 3.18 7.26
CA LYS A 73 -19.52 3.47 7.49
C LYS A 73 -20.31 3.66 6.20
N ASN A 74 -21.40 2.89 6.15
CA ASN A 74 -22.58 2.96 5.28
C ASN A 74 -22.49 2.21 3.94
N ALA A 75 -22.44 0.87 4.02
CA ALA A 75 -23.39 0.11 3.21
C ALA A 75 -24.76 0.29 3.88
N ALA A 76 -25.54 1.23 3.39
CA ALA A 76 -26.97 1.33 3.63
C ALA A 76 -27.69 0.66 2.45
#